data_AF-A0A2V6A0L2-F1
#
_entry.id   AF-A0A2V6A0L2-F1
#
_cell.length_a   1.000
_cell.length_b   1.000
_cell.length_c   1.000
_cell.angle_alpha   90.00
_cell.angle_beta   90.00
_cell.angle_gamma   90.00
#
_symmetry.space_group_name_H-M   'P 1'
#
loop_
_entity.id
_entity.type
_entity.pdbx_description
1 polymer ?
#
loop_
_entity_poly.entity_id
_entity_poly.type
_entity_poly.pdbx_seq_one_letter_code
_entity_poly.pdbx_strand_id
1 'polypeptide(L)'
;MHKQELTQSPQLQPAAHASIPGSAARQSALGENPRLTGAEGQFTSSETNLNNFLAEMKRILGHAKMPLEVTRKGTWAMQSRRFSGLPVIGILAIIYFVAGKLGLMLASLHASASPVWPPAGIALAALLLLGYRAWPAIFIGAFLANVTTAGNVATSFAIATGNTLEALAGAWLVNRFAGGTNVFDRPQGVFKFALAAGISTIISPAFGVTSLGVAGFADWANYGAISLTWWLGDATGDLVFTP
;
A
#
# COMPACT_ATOMS: atom_id res chain seq x y z
N MET A 1 -0.47 59.82 -73.16
CA MET A 1 -1.88 60.10 -73.52
C MET A 1 -2.75 59.27 -72.58
N HIS A 2 -3.35 59.84 -71.52
CA HIS A 2 -4.76 60.33 -71.48
C HIS A 2 -5.76 59.24 -71.88
N LYS A 3 -6.84 58.85 -71.18
CA LYS A 3 -7.61 59.27 -69.99
C LYS A 3 -8.42 58.02 -69.58
N GLN A 4 -8.57 57.69 -68.29
CA GLN A 4 -9.84 57.81 -67.54
C GLN A 4 -11.15 57.57 -68.32
N GLU A 5 -11.91 56.56 -67.89
CA GLU A 5 -13.37 56.63 -67.75
C GLU A 5 -13.82 55.83 -66.50
N LEU A 6 -14.36 56.56 -65.53
CA LEU A 6 -15.30 56.06 -64.51
C LEU A 6 -16.60 55.69 -65.26
N THR A 7 -17.48 54.80 -64.81
CA THR A 7 -18.43 55.05 -63.71
C THR A 7 -19.40 53.85 -63.61
N GLN A 8 -19.97 53.66 -62.41
CA GLN A 8 -21.24 52.99 -62.07
C GLN A 8 -21.20 51.52 -61.62
N SER A 9 -21.17 51.34 -60.29
CA SER A 9 -22.01 50.33 -59.61
C SER A 9 -23.43 50.90 -59.52
N PRO A 10 -24.51 50.10 -59.61
CA PRO A 10 -24.98 49.33 -58.45
C PRO A 10 -25.72 48.02 -58.81
N GLN A 11 -25.95 47.15 -57.83
CA GLN A 11 -27.24 46.49 -57.54
C GLN A 11 -26.98 45.34 -56.53
N LEU A 12 -27.52 45.51 -55.33
CA LEU A 12 -27.54 44.51 -54.26
C LEU A 12 -28.36 43.29 -54.69
N GLN A 13 -27.75 42.10 -54.64
CA GLN A 13 -28.49 40.83 -54.62
C GLN A 13 -28.88 40.48 -53.16
N PRO A 14 -30.12 40.04 -52.91
CA PRO A 14 -30.57 39.66 -51.58
C PRO A 14 -29.89 38.36 -51.11
N ALA A 15 -29.47 38.36 -49.85
CA ALA A 15 -28.81 37.24 -49.18
C ALA A 15 -29.65 35.95 -49.27
N ALA A 16 -29.11 34.95 -49.96
CA ALA A 16 -29.63 33.59 -49.90
C ALA A 16 -29.37 33.02 -48.50
N HIS A 17 -30.42 32.45 -47.92
CA HIS A 17 -30.42 31.69 -46.67
C HIS A 17 -29.31 30.61 -46.69
N ALA A 18 -28.25 30.83 -45.90
CA ALA A 18 -27.32 29.77 -45.52
C ALA A 18 -27.95 28.99 -44.35
N SER A 19 -28.60 27.89 -44.67
CA SER A 19 -28.92 26.80 -43.74
C SER A 19 -27.62 26.31 -43.10
N ILE A 20 -27.47 26.51 -41.78
CA ILE A 20 -26.34 26.00 -41.00
C ILE A 20 -26.39 24.47 -41.02
N PRO A 21 -25.42 23.77 -41.64
CA PRO A 21 -25.35 22.32 -41.58
C PRO A 21 -24.60 21.89 -40.32
N GLY A 22 -25.16 20.93 -39.58
CA GLY A 22 -24.35 19.99 -38.79
C GLY A 22 -24.33 20.19 -37.28
N SER A 23 -25.48 20.04 -36.61
CA SER A 23 -25.54 19.64 -35.20
C SER A 23 -24.96 18.22 -34.95
N ALA A 24 -24.60 17.48 -36.00
CA ALA A 24 -23.92 16.19 -35.93
C ALA A 24 -22.39 16.29 -35.75
N ALA A 25 -21.77 17.43 -36.07
CA ALA A 25 -20.30 17.59 -35.98
C ALA A 25 -19.80 17.93 -34.56
N ARG A 26 -20.70 18.24 -33.62
CA ARG A 26 -20.34 18.54 -32.21
C ARG A 26 -20.27 17.29 -31.33
N GLN A 27 -20.80 16.15 -31.77
CA GLN A 27 -20.72 14.89 -31.03
C GLN A 27 -19.44 14.10 -31.29
N SER A 28 -18.72 14.33 -32.41
CA SER A 28 -17.44 13.66 -32.67
C SER A 28 -16.21 14.37 -32.09
N ALA A 29 -16.39 15.55 -31.49
CA ALA A 29 -15.31 16.33 -30.87
C ALA A 29 -15.18 16.11 -29.34
N LEU A 30 -16.05 15.29 -28.74
CA LEU A 30 -15.83 14.71 -27.42
C LEU A 30 -15.01 13.43 -27.57
N GLY A 31 -13.82 13.57 -28.15
CA GLY A 31 -12.80 12.54 -28.09
C GLY A 31 -12.48 12.27 -26.63
N GLU A 32 -12.54 11.01 -26.26
CA GLU A 32 -12.15 10.44 -24.97
C GLU A 32 -10.97 11.19 -24.38
N ASN A 33 -11.21 11.89 -23.27
CA ASN A 33 -10.14 12.55 -22.54
C ASN A 33 -9.45 11.45 -21.70
N PRO A 34 -8.21 11.02 -22.04
CA PRO A 34 -7.55 9.88 -21.37
C PRO A 34 -7.30 10.11 -19.87
N ARG A 35 -7.43 11.36 -19.40
CA ARG A 35 -7.34 11.71 -17.97
C ARG A 35 -8.58 11.34 -17.16
N LEU A 36 -9.76 11.23 -17.78
CA LEU A 36 -11.00 10.84 -17.09
C LEU A 36 -11.19 9.32 -17.09
N THR A 37 -10.80 8.63 -18.16
CA THR A 37 -10.81 7.15 -18.22
C THR A 37 -9.81 6.52 -17.25
N GLY A 38 -8.66 7.16 -16.99
CA GLY A 38 -7.72 6.72 -15.95
C GLY A 38 -8.29 6.84 -14.53
N ALA A 39 -9.08 7.89 -14.26
CA ALA A 39 -9.73 8.10 -12.96
C ALA A 39 -10.92 7.13 -12.76
N GLU A 40 -11.74 6.90 -13.78
CA GLU A 40 -12.79 5.87 -13.73
C GLU A 40 -12.21 4.46 -13.60
N GLY A 41 -11.12 4.15 -14.30
CA GLY A 41 -10.39 2.89 -14.17
C GLY A 41 -9.78 2.68 -12.78
N GLN A 42 -9.23 3.73 -12.15
CA GLN A 42 -8.72 3.67 -10.77
C GLN A 42 -9.84 3.60 -9.72
N PHE A 43 -10.96 4.29 -9.94
CA PHE A 43 -12.08 4.27 -9.00
C PHE A 43 -12.81 2.92 -9.02
N THR A 44 -13.04 2.36 -10.21
CA THR A 44 -13.66 1.03 -10.37
C THR A 44 -12.77 -0.09 -9.87
N SER A 45 -11.44 -0.02 -10.06
CA SER A 45 -10.52 -0.99 -9.47
C SER A 45 -10.43 -0.86 -7.96
N SER A 46 -10.50 0.34 -7.39
CA SER A 46 -10.59 0.57 -5.94
C SER A 46 -11.88 0.00 -5.32
N GLU A 47 -13.06 0.24 -5.93
CA GLU A 47 -14.33 -0.32 -5.48
C GLU A 47 -14.40 -1.85 -5.61
N THR A 48 -13.85 -2.39 -6.70
CA THR A 48 -13.76 -3.84 -6.91
C THR A 48 -12.85 -4.48 -5.86
N ASN A 49 -11.70 -3.85 -5.56
CA ASN A 49 -10.79 -4.29 -4.50
C ASN A 49 -11.45 -4.22 -3.11
N LEU A 50 -12.24 -3.17 -2.84
CA LEU A 50 -12.99 -3.03 -1.59
C LEU A 50 -14.05 -4.12 -1.45
N ASN A 51 -14.84 -4.37 -2.49
CA ASN A 51 -15.88 -5.39 -2.47
C ASN A 51 -15.29 -6.81 -2.31
N ASN A 52 -14.19 -7.11 -2.99
CA ASN A 52 -13.47 -8.37 -2.84
C ASN A 52 -12.87 -8.51 -1.43
N PHE A 53 -12.30 -7.44 -0.88
CA PHE A 53 -11.80 -7.41 0.49
C PHE A 53 -12.91 -7.64 1.51
N LEU A 54 -14.06 -6.97 1.36
CA LEU A 54 -15.21 -7.12 2.25
C LEU A 54 -15.82 -8.53 2.16
N ALA A 55 -15.87 -9.12 0.97
CA ALA A 55 -16.30 -10.50 0.78
C ALA A 55 -15.36 -11.49 1.49
N GLU A 56 -14.05 -11.26 1.38
CA GLU A 56 -13.03 -12.09 2.02
C GLU A 56 -13.02 -11.91 3.55
N MET A 57 -13.16 -10.69 4.05
CA MET A 57 -13.33 -10.40 5.48
C MET A 57 -14.57 -11.10 6.04
N LYS A 58 -15.70 -11.06 5.31
CA LYS A 58 -16.91 -11.80 5.69
C LYS A 58 -16.68 -13.32 5.68
N ARG A 59 -15.91 -13.85 4.74
CA ARG A 59 -15.52 -15.27 4.68
C ARG A 59 -14.68 -15.67 5.89
N ILE A 60 -13.67 -14.86 6.25
CA ILE A 60 -12.76 -15.13 7.38
C ILE A 60 -13.50 -14.99 8.72
N LEU A 61 -14.28 -13.92 8.89
CA LEU A 61 -15.02 -13.65 10.13
C LEU A 61 -16.24 -14.56 10.31
N GLY A 62 -16.84 -15.05 9.21
CA GLY A 62 -17.97 -15.97 9.25
C GLY A 62 -17.66 -17.33 9.90
N HIS A 63 -16.39 -17.72 9.98
CA HIS A 63 -15.94 -18.92 10.68
C HIS A 63 -15.48 -18.67 12.13
N ALA A 64 -15.32 -17.40 12.53
CA ALA A 64 -14.91 -17.03 13.88
C ALA A 64 -16.12 -16.96 14.82
N LYS A 65 -16.64 -18.12 15.26
CA LYS A 65 -17.51 -18.15 16.45
C LYS A 65 -16.65 -17.81 17.66
N MET A 66 -16.83 -16.61 18.19
CA MET A 66 -16.21 -16.14 19.43
C MET A 66 -17.01 -16.62 20.65
N PRO A 67 -16.47 -17.47 21.53
CA PRO A 67 -17.00 -17.58 22.88
C PRO A 67 -16.36 -16.49 23.73
N LEU A 68 -17.00 -15.32 23.82
CA LEU A 68 -16.65 -14.34 24.84
C LEU A 68 -17.66 -14.43 25.97
N GLU A 69 -17.41 -15.33 26.91
CA GLU A 69 -17.97 -15.21 28.25
C GLU A 69 -17.01 -14.32 29.06
N VAL A 70 -17.37 -13.03 29.15
CA VAL A 70 -16.65 -12.07 30.00
C VAL A 70 -17.23 -12.16 31.40
N THR A 71 -16.74 -13.11 32.21
CA THR A 71 -17.05 -13.14 33.63
C THR A 71 -16.21 -12.10 34.36
N ARG A 72 -16.85 -10.99 34.75
CA ARG A 72 -16.25 -9.92 35.56
C ARG A 72 -16.22 -10.36 37.03
N LYS A 73 -15.03 -10.43 37.66
CA LYS A 73 -14.83 -10.13 39.09
C LYS A 73 -13.34 -10.10 39.49
N GLY A 74 -12.93 -8.94 40.01
CA GLY A 74 -12.27 -8.83 41.32
C GLY A 74 -10.79 -9.21 41.46
N THR A 75 -10.03 -8.20 41.92
CA THR A 75 -8.81 -8.29 42.74
C THR A 75 -7.47 -8.35 42.00
N TRP A 76 -6.79 -7.21 42.00
CA TRP A 76 -5.43 -7.02 41.51
C TRP A 76 -4.42 -7.68 42.46
N ALA A 77 -4.04 -8.91 42.16
CA ALA A 77 -2.80 -9.50 42.64
C ALA A 77 -1.79 -9.52 41.48
N MET A 78 -0.66 -8.84 41.66
CA MET A 78 0.50 -8.95 40.76
C MET A 78 1.02 -10.39 40.82
N GLN A 79 0.58 -11.21 39.87
CA GLN A 79 1.05 -12.57 39.69
C GLN A 79 1.55 -12.71 38.26
N SER A 80 2.82 -13.07 38.15
CA SER A 80 3.60 -13.31 36.92
C SER A 80 2.77 -13.97 35.83
N ARG A 81 2.22 -13.16 34.91
CA ARG A 81 1.44 -13.67 33.80
C ARG A 81 2.40 -14.27 32.78
N ARG A 82 2.52 -15.59 32.81
CA ARG A 82 2.69 -16.43 31.62
C ARG A 82 1.52 -16.07 30.67
N PHE A 83 1.62 -14.93 29.99
CA PHE A 83 0.68 -14.55 28.95
C PHE A 83 0.71 -15.68 27.93
N SER A 84 -0.43 -16.32 27.68
CA SER A 84 -0.57 -17.22 26.55
C SER A 84 -0.23 -16.41 25.30
N GLY A 85 0.96 -16.64 24.73
CA GLY A 85 1.43 -15.87 23.58
C GLY A 85 0.57 -16.06 22.33
N LEU A 86 -0.22 -17.14 22.28
CA LEU A 86 -1.06 -17.54 21.16
C LEU A 86 -2.13 -16.49 20.79
N PRO A 87 -2.98 -16.00 21.71
CA PRO A 87 -3.90 -14.88 21.43
C PRO A 87 -3.21 -13.62 20.91
N VAL A 88 -2.06 -13.25 21.49
CA VAL A 88 -1.30 -12.05 21.09
C VAL A 88 -0.76 -12.20 19.66
N ILE A 89 -0.22 -13.38 19.34
CA ILE A 89 0.25 -13.71 17.99
C ILE A 89 -0.92 -13.66 17.00
N GLY A 90 -2.07 -14.23 17.35
CA GLY A 90 -3.25 -14.24 16.49
C GLY A 90 -3.77 -12.83 16.19
N ILE A 91 -3.92 -11.98 17.22
CA ILE A 91 -4.38 -10.60 17.05
C ILE A 91 -3.38 -9.80 16.22
N LEU A 92 -2.08 -9.90 16.50
CA LEU A 92 -1.06 -9.17 15.75
C LEU A 92 -1.00 -9.60 14.28
N ALA A 93 -1.15 -10.90 14.00
CA ALA A 93 -1.23 -11.40 12.62
C ALA A 93 -2.44 -10.83 11.88
N ILE A 94 -3.60 -10.72 12.54
CA ILE A 94 -4.81 -10.11 11.98
C ILE A 94 -4.60 -8.62 11.72
N ILE A 95 -4.02 -7.88 12.67
CA ILE A 95 -3.72 -6.45 12.51
C ILE A 95 -2.77 -6.24 11.32
N TYR A 96 -1.69 -7.01 11.25
CA TYR A 96 -0.74 -6.96 10.13
C TYR A 96 -1.44 -7.25 8.80
N PHE A 97 -2.26 -8.30 8.76
CA PHE A 97 -3.00 -8.70 7.56
C PHE A 97 -3.95 -7.60 7.07
N VAL A 98 -4.76 -7.03 7.97
CA VAL A 98 -5.71 -5.96 7.63
C VAL A 98 -4.96 -4.71 7.18
N ALA A 99 -3.92 -4.30 7.91
CA ALA A 99 -3.09 -3.16 7.52
C ALA A 99 -2.42 -3.38 6.16
N GLY A 100 -2.00 -4.60 5.85
CA GLY A 100 -1.38 -4.95 4.58
C GLY A 100 -2.38 -4.89 3.44
N LYS A 101 -3.59 -5.42 3.63
CA LYS A 101 -4.66 -5.27 2.63
C LYS A 101 -4.99 -3.81 2.36
N LEU A 102 -5.14 -2.99 3.39
CA LEU A 102 -5.37 -1.54 3.24
C LEU A 102 -4.21 -0.84 2.53
N GLY A 103 -2.96 -1.16 2.88
CA GLY A 103 -1.77 -0.63 2.23
C GLY A 103 -1.71 -0.99 0.73
N LEU A 104 -2.05 -2.23 0.37
CA LEU A 104 -2.10 -2.69 -1.01
C LEU A 104 -3.22 -2.03 -1.81
N MET A 105 -4.32 -1.60 -1.17
CA MET A 105 -5.36 -0.82 -1.86
C MET A 105 -4.87 0.56 -2.32
N LEU A 106 -3.82 1.09 -1.70
CA LEU A 106 -3.18 2.35 -2.11
C LEU A 106 -1.97 2.14 -3.05
N ALA A 107 -1.68 0.88 -3.44
CA ALA A 107 -0.54 0.58 -4.30
C ALA A 107 -0.77 1.08 -5.73
N SER A 108 0.09 1.98 -6.19
CA SER A 108 -0.06 2.68 -7.47
C SER A 108 0.91 2.22 -8.56
N LEU A 109 2.06 1.63 -8.19
CA LEU A 109 3.11 1.23 -9.13
C LEU A 109 3.19 -0.28 -9.37
N HIS A 110 2.94 -1.11 -8.36
CA HIS A 110 2.85 -2.57 -8.49
C HIS A 110 1.85 -3.10 -7.47
N ALA A 111 1.10 -4.16 -7.79
CA ALA A 111 0.09 -4.76 -6.90
C ALA A 111 0.66 -5.30 -5.57
N SER A 112 1.98 -5.23 -5.36
CA SER A 112 2.69 -5.67 -4.17
C SER A 112 3.58 -4.57 -3.56
N ALA A 113 3.65 -3.38 -4.15
CA ALA A 113 4.48 -2.28 -3.68
C ALA A 113 3.63 -1.02 -3.47
N SER A 114 3.46 -0.62 -2.21
CA SER A 114 2.70 0.57 -1.82
C SER A 114 3.62 1.73 -1.43
N PRO A 115 3.29 2.99 -1.73
CA PRO A 115 4.06 4.15 -1.30
C PRO A 115 4.13 4.34 0.22
N VAL A 116 3.18 3.75 0.95
CA VAL A 116 3.17 3.69 2.41
C VAL A 116 2.77 2.29 2.82
N TRP A 117 3.61 1.63 3.62
CA TRP A 117 3.36 0.27 4.10
C TRP A 117 3.19 0.23 5.63
N PRO A 118 1.97 0.51 6.16
CA PRO A 118 1.71 0.48 7.60
C PRO A 118 2.13 -0.82 8.32
N PRO A 119 2.04 -2.02 7.70
CA PRO A 119 2.45 -3.24 8.38
C PRO A 119 3.91 -3.29 8.81
N ALA A 120 4.83 -2.64 8.08
CA ALA A 120 6.25 -2.57 8.46
C ALA A 120 6.39 -1.93 9.85
N GLY A 121 5.84 -0.73 10.02
CA GLY A 121 5.93 -0.02 11.29
C GLY A 121 5.19 -0.69 12.44
N ILE A 122 4.05 -1.35 12.17
CA ILE A 122 3.34 -2.17 13.16
C ILE A 122 4.20 -3.37 13.60
N ALA A 123 4.86 -4.04 12.66
CA ALA A 123 5.75 -5.16 12.95
C ALA A 123 6.96 -4.72 13.77
N LEU A 124 7.59 -3.61 13.40
CA LEU A 124 8.71 -3.05 14.14
C LEU A 124 8.30 -2.64 15.57
N ALA A 125 7.18 -1.92 15.73
CA ALA A 125 6.63 -1.57 17.04
C ALA A 125 6.33 -2.80 17.89
N ALA A 126 5.70 -3.82 17.30
CA ALA A 126 5.37 -5.05 18.00
C ALA A 126 6.62 -5.78 18.49
N LEU A 127 7.69 -5.83 17.71
CA LEU A 127 8.96 -6.46 18.14
C LEU A 127 9.70 -5.64 19.20
N LEU A 128 9.60 -4.31 19.17
CA LEU A 128 10.17 -3.45 20.22
C LEU A 128 9.39 -3.57 21.54
N LEU A 129 8.06 -3.66 21.49
CA LEU A 129 7.19 -3.70 22.67
C LEU A 129 6.99 -5.10 23.25
N LEU A 130 6.78 -6.09 22.39
CA LEU A 130 6.46 -7.48 22.77
C LEU A 130 7.70 -8.40 22.70
N GLY A 131 8.81 -7.88 22.15
CA GLY A 131 10.06 -8.61 21.96
C GLY A 131 10.06 -9.52 20.72
N TYR A 132 11.22 -10.12 20.46
CA TYR A 132 11.44 -10.98 19.29
C TYR A 132 10.49 -12.19 19.17
N ARG A 133 9.82 -12.59 20.25
CA ARG A 133 8.86 -13.72 20.24
C ARG A 133 7.62 -13.46 19.39
N ALA A 134 7.33 -12.22 19.03
CA ALA A 134 6.19 -11.87 18.18
C ALA A 134 6.42 -12.12 16.68
N TRP A 135 7.65 -12.49 16.26
CA TRP A 135 8.00 -12.72 14.85
C TRP A 135 7.05 -13.67 14.07
N PRO A 136 6.50 -14.77 14.66
CA PRO A 136 5.62 -15.65 13.91
C PRO A 136 4.33 -14.96 13.48
N ALA A 137 3.86 -13.96 14.25
CA ALA A 137 2.67 -13.19 13.90
C ALA A 137 2.88 -12.36 12.63
N ILE A 138 4.06 -11.75 12.50
CA ILE A 138 4.46 -10.94 11.35
C ILE A 138 4.54 -11.84 10.13
N PHE A 139 5.22 -12.98 10.25
CA PHE A 139 5.34 -13.95 9.17
C PHE A 139 3.97 -14.44 8.68
N ILE A 140 3.11 -14.87 9.60
CA ILE A 140 1.76 -15.37 9.27
C ILE A 140 0.92 -14.26 8.62
N GLY A 141 0.91 -13.05 9.20
CA GLY A 141 0.17 -11.91 8.66
C GLY A 141 0.64 -11.53 7.25
N ALA A 142 1.96 -11.45 7.04
CA ALA A 142 2.56 -11.14 5.75
C ALA A 142 2.29 -12.24 4.72
N PHE A 143 2.42 -13.51 5.08
CA PHE A 143 2.14 -14.63 4.19
C PHE A 143 0.68 -14.62 3.75
N LEU A 144 -0.26 -14.47 4.69
CA LEU A 144 -1.69 -14.41 4.39
C LEU A 144 -2.03 -13.20 3.51
N ALA A 145 -1.44 -12.04 3.79
CA ALA A 145 -1.69 -10.82 3.01
C ALA A 145 -1.24 -11.00 1.55
N ASN A 146 -0.06 -11.61 1.33
CA ASN A 146 0.50 -11.80 0.00
C ASN A 146 -0.19 -12.95 -0.76
N VAL A 147 -0.42 -14.10 -0.12
CA VAL A 147 -1.00 -15.27 -0.79
C VAL A 147 -2.44 -15.02 -1.22
N THR A 148 -3.20 -14.26 -0.43
CA THR A 148 -4.58 -13.85 -0.78
C THR A 148 -4.63 -12.67 -1.75
N THR A 149 -3.50 -12.13 -2.17
CA THR A 149 -3.42 -11.05 -3.17
C THR A 149 -2.86 -11.56 -4.49
N ALA A 150 -1.68 -12.18 -4.45
CA ALA A 150 -0.98 -12.64 -5.65
C ALA A 150 -1.26 -14.12 -5.98
N GLY A 151 -1.83 -14.91 -5.06
CA GLY A 151 -2.17 -16.32 -5.28
C GLY A 151 -0.99 -17.28 -5.34
N ASN A 152 0.26 -16.80 -5.42
CA ASN A 152 1.44 -17.64 -5.51
C ASN A 152 2.06 -17.90 -4.13
N VAL A 153 2.08 -19.17 -3.71
CA VAL A 153 2.58 -19.59 -2.39
C VAL A 153 4.07 -19.33 -2.23
N ALA A 154 4.88 -19.59 -3.26
CA ALA A 154 6.33 -19.48 -3.19
C ALA A 154 6.80 -18.03 -3.03
N THR A 155 6.26 -17.11 -3.84
CA THR A 155 6.58 -15.67 -3.72
C THR A 155 6.03 -15.10 -2.42
N SER A 156 4.83 -15.52 -2.00
CA SER A 156 4.24 -15.07 -0.73
C SER A 156 5.07 -15.50 0.48
N PHE A 157 5.63 -16.70 0.46
CA PHE A 157 6.54 -17.19 1.50
C PHE A 157 7.85 -16.39 1.52
N ALA A 158 8.42 -16.10 0.34
CA ALA A 158 9.64 -15.31 0.23
C ALA A 158 9.43 -13.86 0.72
N ILE A 159 8.33 -13.21 0.32
CA ILE A 159 7.95 -11.87 0.79
C ILE A 159 7.75 -11.87 2.31
N ALA A 160 6.98 -12.84 2.85
CA ALA A 160 6.76 -12.95 4.29
C ALA A 160 8.07 -13.13 5.07
N THR A 161 9.02 -13.88 4.51
CA THR A 161 10.38 -14.02 5.06
C THR A 161 11.11 -12.68 5.07
N GLY A 162 11.12 -11.96 3.94
CA GLY A 162 11.72 -10.63 3.82
C GLY A 162 11.19 -9.63 4.85
N ASN A 163 9.86 -9.47 4.91
CA ASN A 163 9.20 -8.55 5.83
C ASN A 163 9.49 -8.89 7.30
N THR A 164 9.55 -10.19 7.63
CA THR A 164 9.85 -10.63 8.99
C THR A 164 11.30 -10.34 9.36
N LEU A 165 12.24 -10.62 8.44
CA LEU A 165 13.67 -10.36 8.66
C LEU A 165 13.97 -8.87 8.75
N GLU A 166 13.32 -8.05 7.95
CA GLU A 166 13.35 -6.59 8.08
C GLU A 166 12.96 -6.15 9.49
N ALA A 167 11.78 -6.56 9.96
CA ALA A 167 11.29 -6.14 11.27
C ALA A 167 12.23 -6.61 12.40
N LEU A 168 12.76 -7.83 12.30
CA LEU A 168 13.75 -8.37 13.24
C LEU A 168 15.06 -7.56 13.23
N ALA A 169 15.57 -7.23 12.05
CA ALA A 169 16.78 -6.43 11.88
C ALA A 169 16.58 -5.00 12.40
N GLY A 170 15.45 -4.37 12.08
CA GLY A 170 15.08 -3.04 12.56
C GLY A 170 14.99 -3.02 14.08
N ALA A 171 14.27 -3.97 14.67
CA ALA A 171 14.16 -4.08 16.13
C ALA A 171 15.52 -4.32 16.78
N TRP A 172 16.38 -5.13 16.17
CA TRP A 172 17.75 -5.35 16.65
C TRP A 172 18.61 -4.09 16.58
N LEU A 173 18.60 -3.37 15.46
CA LEU A 173 19.35 -2.12 15.28
C LEU A 173 18.89 -1.06 16.29
N VAL A 174 17.58 -0.87 16.45
CA VAL A 174 16.99 0.11 17.38
C VAL A 174 17.34 -0.24 18.82
N ASN A 175 17.18 -1.51 19.23
CA ASN A 175 17.56 -1.97 20.57
C ASN A 175 19.06 -1.80 20.83
N ARG A 176 19.91 -2.07 19.84
CA ARG A 176 21.36 -2.06 19.99
C ARG A 176 21.95 -0.66 20.02
N PHE A 177 21.45 0.25 19.19
CA PHE A 177 22.09 1.54 18.91
C PHE A 177 21.29 2.76 19.36
N ALA A 178 19.96 2.63 19.43
CA ALA A 178 19.04 3.75 19.65
C ALA A 178 18.37 3.73 21.05
N GLY A 179 18.64 2.71 21.87
CA GLY A 179 18.12 2.62 23.24
C GLY A 179 16.78 1.89 23.36
N GLY A 180 16.37 1.13 22.35
CA GLY A 180 15.16 0.31 22.38
C GLY A 180 13.89 1.16 22.53
N THR A 181 13.06 0.84 23.53
CA THR A 181 11.79 1.56 23.79
C THR A 181 11.98 3.03 24.17
N ASN A 182 13.18 3.42 24.63
CA ASN A 182 13.48 4.79 25.05
C ASN A 182 14.01 5.65 23.89
N VAL A 183 13.88 5.17 22.65
CA VAL A 183 14.45 5.81 21.46
C VAL A 183 13.85 7.19 21.18
N PHE A 184 12.63 7.46 21.64
CA PHE A 184 11.96 8.74 21.43
C PHE A 184 12.18 9.75 22.57
N ASP A 185 12.90 9.37 23.63
CA ASP A 185 13.15 10.24 24.79
C ASP A 185 14.13 11.39 24.46
N ARG A 186 14.92 11.24 23.39
CA ARG A 186 15.93 12.22 22.97
C ARG A 186 15.89 12.43 21.45
N PRO A 187 16.13 13.66 20.96
CA PRO A 187 16.20 13.92 19.51
C PRO A 187 17.22 13.05 18.77
N GLN A 188 18.36 12.74 19.42
CA GLN A 188 19.38 11.85 18.86
C GLN A 188 18.88 10.42 18.63
N GLY A 189 17.92 9.96 19.44
CA GLY A 189 17.32 8.64 19.30
C GLY A 189 16.41 8.58 18.06
N VAL A 190 15.68 9.66 17.76
CA VAL A 190 14.87 9.77 16.53
C VAL A 190 15.73 9.60 15.27
N PHE A 191 16.89 10.24 15.20
CA PHE A 191 17.81 10.07 14.05
C PHE A 191 18.35 8.65 13.93
N LYS A 192 18.71 8.03 15.06
CA LYS A 192 19.20 6.65 15.08
C LYS A 192 18.11 5.65 14.71
N PHE A 193 16.87 5.91 15.15
CA PHE A 193 15.70 5.16 14.74
C PHE A 193 15.49 5.24 13.24
N ALA A 194 15.47 6.45 12.69
CA ALA A 194 15.27 6.66 11.26
C ALA A 194 16.34 5.96 10.40
N LEU A 195 17.61 6.01 10.85
CA LEU A 195 18.69 5.29 10.18
C LEU A 195 18.54 3.77 10.30
N ALA A 196 18.17 3.27 11.49
CA ALA A 196 17.96 1.85 11.72
C ALA A 196 16.82 1.31 10.83
N ALA A 197 15.67 1.99 10.81
CA ALA A 197 14.52 1.69 9.96
C ALA A 197 14.90 1.70 8.48
N GLY A 198 15.53 2.78 7.99
CA GLY A 198 15.91 2.89 6.59
C GLY A 198 16.92 1.82 6.12
N ILE A 199 17.79 1.33 7.00
CA ILE A 199 18.74 0.25 6.69
C ILE A 199 18.04 -1.11 6.73
N SER A 200 17.21 -1.38 7.73
CA SER A 200 16.52 -2.68 7.84
C SER A 200 15.57 -2.94 6.68
N THR A 201 14.94 -1.89 6.17
CA THR A 201 13.93 -2.00 5.10
C THR A 201 14.50 -2.36 3.74
N ILE A 202 15.82 -2.44 3.59
CA ILE A 202 16.47 -2.97 2.38
C ILE A 202 16.20 -4.48 2.24
N ILE A 203 15.98 -5.19 3.35
CA ILE A 203 15.83 -6.64 3.38
C ILE A 203 14.55 -7.08 2.68
N SER A 204 13.41 -6.47 2.98
CA SER A 204 12.10 -6.82 2.39
C SER A 204 12.10 -6.83 0.85
N PRO A 205 12.46 -5.74 0.14
CA PRO A 205 12.48 -5.74 -1.32
C PRO A 205 13.53 -6.67 -1.91
N ALA A 206 14.64 -6.94 -1.22
CA ALA A 206 15.62 -7.92 -1.66
C ALA A 206 15.00 -9.33 -1.77
N PHE A 207 14.15 -9.73 -0.83
CA PHE A 207 13.42 -11.00 -0.90
C PHE A 207 12.21 -10.89 -1.83
N GLY A 208 11.40 -9.85 -1.67
CA GLY A 208 10.14 -9.68 -2.37
C GLY A 208 10.33 -9.51 -3.87
N VAL A 209 11.06 -8.48 -4.31
CA VAL A 209 11.25 -8.17 -5.73
C VAL A 209 12.04 -9.26 -6.44
N THR A 210 13.06 -9.85 -5.79
CA THR A 210 13.79 -10.99 -6.36
C THR A 210 12.88 -12.19 -6.56
N SER A 211 12.04 -12.52 -5.57
CA SER A 211 11.11 -13.65 -5.72
C SER A 211 10.09 -13.43 -6.83
N LEU A 212 9.60 -12.20 -6.99
CA LEU A 212 8.68 -11.82 -8.06
C LEU A 212 9.38 -11.87 -9.44
N GLY A 213 10.62 -11.40 -9.54
CA GLY A 213 11.41 -11.46 -10.77
C GLY A 213 11.72 -12.90 -11.20
N VAL A 214 12.13 -13.76 -10.25
CA VAL A 214 12.41 -15.18 -10.53
C VAL A 214 11.14 -15.93 -10.92
N ALA A 215 10.00 -15.60 -10.31
CA ALA A 215 8.72 -16.21 -10.63
C ALA A 215 8.04 -15.63 -11.90
N GLY A 216 8.65 -14.63 -12.55
CA GLY A 216 8.14 -14.00 -13.78
C GLY A 216 6.98 -13.02 -13.56
N PHE A 217 6.72 -12.59 -12.32
CA PHE A 217 5.68 -11.61 -11.98
C PHE A 217 6.18 -10.16 -12.04
N ALA A 218 7.49 -9.92 -12.00
CA ALA A 218 8.09 -8.61 -12.14
C ALA A 218 9.12 -8.61 -13.27
N ASP A 219 9.10 -7.57 -14.11
CA ASP A 219 10.13 -7.38 -15.12
C ASP A 219 11.44 -6.94 -14.46
N TRP A 220 12.52 -7.67 -14.75
CA TRP A 220 13.87 -7.36 -14.27
C TRP A 220 14.35 -5.98 -14.71
N ALA A 221 13.87 -5.46 -15.85
CA ALA A 221 14.16 -4.09 -16.28
C ALA A 221 13.63 -3.04 -15.28
N ASN A 222 12.54 -3.35 -14.57
CA ASN A 222 11.93 -2.47 -13.58
C ASN A 222 12.34 -2.80 -12.13
N TYR A 223 13.23 -3.78 -11.93
CA TYR A 223 13.63 -4.25 -10.59
C TYR A 223 14.00 -3.10 -9.66
N GLY A 224 14.88 -2.19 -10.11
CA GLY A 224 15.33 -1.06 -9.30
C GLY A 224 14.20 -0.11 -8.90
N ALA A 225 13.28 0.20 -9.81
CA ALA A 225 12.15 1.08 -9.54
C ALA A 225 11.15 0.44 -8.56
N ILE A 226 10.88 -0.86 -8.71
CA ILE A 226 10.00 -1.62 -7.81
C ILE A 226 10.66 -1.72 -6.42
N SER A 227 11.94 -2.09 -6.35
CA SER A 227 12.68 -2.16 -5.08
C SER A 227 12.73 -0.81 -4.36
N LEU A 228 12.96 0.30 -5.08
CA LEU A 228 12.99 1.63 -4.49
C LEU A 228 11.62 2.05 -3.94
N THR A 229 10.55 1.80 -4.69
CA THR A 229 9.18 2.09 -4.25
C THR A 229 8.83 1.31 -3.00
N TRP A 230 9.18 0.03 -2.98
CA TRP A 230 8.92 -0.86 -1.84
C TRP A 230 9.73 -0.45 -0.62
N TRP A 231 11.03 -0.19 -0.79
CA TRP A 231 11.89 0.33 0.27
C TRP A 231 11.34 1.65 0.86
N LEU A 232 10.91 2.58 0.02
CA LEU A 232 10.28 3.84 0.45
C LEU A 232 8.99 3.59 1.24
N GLY A 233 8.16 2.65 0.78
CA GLY A 233 6.93 2.26 1.45
C GLY A 233 7.16 1.72 2.85
N ASP A 234 8.10 0.79 2.98
CA ASP A 234 8.46 0.14 4.24
C ASP A 234 9.13 1.15 5.19
N ALA A 235 10.07 1.95 4.71
CA ALA A 235 10.71 3.02 5.50
C ALA A 235 9.70 4.06 5.99
N THR A 236 8.75 4.47 5.15
CA THR A 236 7.68 5.39 5.56
C THR A 236 6.76 4.74 6.58
N GLY A 237 6.46 3.44 6.39
CA GLY A 237 5.72 2.63 7.34
C GLY A 237 6.35 2.64 8.73
N ASP A 238 7.63 2.29 8.81
CA ASP A 238 8.40 2.31 10.06
C ASP A 238 8.42 3.69 10.71
N LEU A 239 8.69 4.74 9.93
CA LEU A 239 8.81 6.10 10.47
C LEU A 239 7.49 6.66 11.02
N VAL A 240 6.35 6.28 10.42
CA VAL A 240 5.04 6.85 10.76
C VAL A 240 4.29 6.01 11.78
N PHE A 241 4.39 4.68 11.72
CA PHE A 241 3.54 3.78 12.52
C PHE A 241 4.27 3.11 13.68
N THR A 242 5.60 3.25 13.79
CA THR A 242 6.35 2.70 14.94
C THR A 242 6.34 3.54 16.21
N PRO A 243 6.52 4.88 16.17
CA PRO A 243 6.47 5.73 17.37
C PRO A 243 5.09 5.72 18.05
#